data_AF-A0A7Z0NMZ2-F1
#
_entry.id   AF-A0A7Z0NMZ2-F1
#
_cell.length_a   1.000
_cell.length_b   1.000
_cell.length_c   1.000
_cell.angle_alpha   90.00
_cell.angle_beta   90.00
_cell.angle_gamma   90.00
#
_symmetry.space_group_name_H-M   'P 1'
#
loop_
_entity.id
_entity.type
_entity.pdbx_description
1 polymer ?
#
loop_
_entity_poly.entity_id
_entity_poly.type
_entity_poly.pdbx_seq_one_letter_code
_entity_poly.pdbx_strand_id
1 'polypeptide(L)'
;MVHLDDEALLSAADPTVALTPQVRSHLAGCAACAERVTATERLAAAARTADQMLTGPADVPSFDTLIAPALPAGRRSTQAGTVADTAPPEAIPRPGLRRSSRVARQLVAAQYKLVPGYLLPLTAVGLALAVCLAVVVPDPGWRGAAFGALVSLLLLAGGLAVSGPRTDPRWELLMVLPVTPRAVFLARLVLVLAVDLTAALLATGLAALLDHSVDSLVLISGWLGPSLLSASVAVLLTIWRAYWLGSLAGALVWFSAVVTDLPARRVPDVGVGAILDAVWSGSTFPAVVSVLLLALAVRLVPEPRRISI
;
A
#
# COMPACT_ATOMS: atom_id res chain seq x y z
N MET A 1 4.23 41.32 11.14
CA MET A 1 5.42 40.45 11.31
C MET A 1 5.21 39.22 10.43
N VAL A 2 6.25 38.78 9.71
CA VAL A 2 6.21 37.53 8.95
C VAL A 2 6.51 36.39 9.93
N HIS A 3 5.63 35.39 10.01
CA HIS A 3 5.83 34.21 10.87
C HIS A 3 6.79 33.23 10.21
N LEU A 4 7.45 32.39 11.02
CA LEU A 4 8.19 31.23 10.52
C LEU A 4 7.23 30.26 9.82
N ASP A 5 7.73 29.61 8.77
CA ASP A 5 7.01 28.50 8.13
C ASP A 5 6.97 27.27 9.06
N ASP A 6 6.05 26.35 8.76
CA ASP A 6 5.84 25.19 9.61
C ASP A 6 7.06 24.25 9.65
N GLU A 7 7.90 24.23 8.61
CA GLU A 7 9.13 23.43 8.57
C GLU A 7 10.21 23.98 9.52
N ALA A 8 10.39 25.30 9.57
CA ALA A 8 11.28 25.97 10.51
C ALA A 8 10.76 25.88 11.94
N LEU A 9 9.44 25.89 12.16
CA LEU A 9 8.84 25.68 13.48
C LEU A 9 9.06 24.25 13.99
N LEU A 10 8.88 23.24 13.13
CA LEU A 10 9.14 21.84 13.47
C LEU A 10 10.62 21.59 13.74
N SER A 11 11.51 22.13 12.89
CA SER A 11 12.96 22.03 13.09
C SER A 11 13.41 22.72 14.38
N ALA A 12 12.76 23.82 14.77
CA ALA A 12 13.07 24.53 16.00
C ALA A 12 12.61 23.81 17.28
N ALA A 13 11.60 22.94 17.17
CA ALA A 13 11.10 22.14 18.28
C ALA A 13 11.89 20.83 18.49
N ASP A 14 12.81 20.49 17.58
CA ASP A 14 13.68 19.32 17.70
C ASP A 14 14.93 19.66 18.54
N PRO A 15 15.12 19.05 19.72
CA PRO A 15 16.27 19.34 20.59
C PRO A 15 17.61 18.91 19.99
N THR A 16 17.62 18.10 18.93
CA THR A 16 18.84 17.62 18.27
C THR A 16 19.34 18.58 17.17
N VAL A 17 18.50 19.51 16.74
CA VAL A 17 18.82 20.43 15.64
C VAL A 17 19.34 21.75 16.19
N ALA A 18 20.54 22.16 15.73
CA ALA A 18 21.10 23.45 16.08
C ALA A 18 20.33 24.60 15.40
N LEU A 19 19.66 25.43 16.19
CA LEU A 19 18.95 26.61 15.71
C LEU A 19 19.91 27.61 15.04
N THR A 20 19.52 28.09 13.86
CA THR A 20 20.22 29.21 13.21
C THR A 20 20.07 30.51 14.03
N PRO A 21 21.04 31.44 13.96
CA PRO A 21 20.98 32.70 14.69
C PRO A 21 19.73 33.52 14.37
N GLN A 22 19.29 33.46 13.10
CA GLN A 22 18.10 34.17 12.62
C GLN A 22 16.81 33.65 13.24
N VAL A 23 16.62 32.32 13.29
CA VAL A 23 15.45 31.70 13.93
C VAL A 23 15.45 32.00 15.43
N ARG A 24 16.60 31.93 16.10
CA ARG A 24 16.73 32.28 17.52
C ARG A 24 16.31 33.73 17.81
N SER A 25 16.77 34.67 16.98
CA SER A 25 16.39 36.09 17.11
C SER A 25 14.90 36.32 16.86
N HIS A 26 14.30 35.58 15.93
CA HIS A 26 12.88 35.66 15.64
C HIS A 26 12.02 35.13 16.80
N LEU A 27 12.37 33.97 17.36
CA LEU A 27 11.65 33.38 18.49
C LEU A 27 11.70 34.29 19.74
N ALA A 28 12.80 35.02 19.94
CA ALA A 28 12.89 36.03 21.00
C ALA A 28 11.96 37.24 20.76
N GLY A 29 11.65 37.56 19.50
CA GLY A 29 10.82 38.71 19.11
C GLY A 29 9.35 38.39 18.81
N CYS A 30 8.98 37.11 18.65
CA CYS A 30 7.63 36.69 18.27
C CYS A 30 7.06 35.64 19.23
N ALA A 31 6.25 36.10 20.18
CA ALA A 31 5.61 35.25 21.19
C ALA A 31 4.77 34.11 20.59
N ALA A 32 4.04 34.37 19.49
CA ALA A 32 3.21 33.37 18.84
C ALA A 32 4.03 32.19 18.26
N CYS A 33 5.18 32.47 17.65
CA CYS A 33 6.06 31.42 17.14
C CYS A 33 6.73 30.65 18.29
N ALA A 34 7.14 31.33 19.36
CA ALA A 34 7.67 30.69 20.57
C ALA A 34 6.63 29.77 21.24
N GLU A 35 5.37 30.21 21.32
CA GLU A 35 4.27 29.40 21.84
C GLU A 35 4.03 28.14 21.00
N ARG A 36 4.04 28.25 19.66
CA ARG A 36 3.91 27.08 18.76
C ARG A 36 5.06 26.09 18.93
N VAL A 37 6.31 26.56 19.07
CA VAL A 37 7.47 25.68 19.31
C VAL A 37 7.31 24.95 20.65
N THR A 38 7.03 25.67 21.74
CA THR A 38 6.85 25.05 23.07
C THR A 38 5.65 24.10 23.13
N ALA A 39 4.56 24.39 22.42
CA ALA A 39 3.43 23.47 22.30
C ALA A 39 3.84 22.17 21.57
N THR A 40 4.64 22.29 20.52
CA THR A 40 5.16 21.14 19.75
C THR A 40 6.12 20.30 20.59
N GLU A 41 7.01 20.92 21.36
CA GLU A 41 7.90 20.24 22.31
C GLU A 41 7.12 19.45 23.37
N ARG A 42 6.05 20.04 23.93
CA ARG A 42 5.17 19.39 24.92
C ARG A 42 4.43 18.20 24.33
N LEU A 43 3.90 18.34 23.12
CA LEU A 43 3.27 17.24 22.39
C LEU A 43 4.25 16.10 22.13
N ALA A 44 5.46 16.40 21.66
CA ALA A 44 6.49 15.39 21.43
C ALA A 44 6.93 14.70 22.73
N ALA A 45 7.05 15.43 23.83
CA ALA A 45 7.34 14.87 25.15
C ALA A 45 6.20 13.95 25.64
N ALA A 46 4.95 14.40 25.54
CA ALA A 46 3.79 13.60 25.92
C ALA A 46 3.67 12.32 25.10
N ALA A 47 3.94 12.40 23.79
CA ALA A 47 3.96 11.23 22.90
C ALA A 47 5.03 10.22 23.32
N ARG A 48 6.27 10.67 23.62
CA ARG A 48 7.34 9.79 24.13
C ARG A 48 6.97 9.14 25.47
N THR A 49 6.36 9.88 26.39
CA THR A 49 5.91 9.32 27.68
C THR A 49 4.81 8.28 27.48
N ALA A 50 3.84 8.56 26.60
CA ALA A 50 2.76 7.61 26.29
C ALA A 50 3.31 6.34 25.63
N ASP A 51 4.27 6.46 24.71
CA ASP A 51 4.96 5.34 24.09
C ASP A 51 5.71 4.50 25.14
N GLN A 52 6.46 5.13 26.05
CA GLN A 52 7.12 4.43 27.16
C GLN A 52 6.14 3.69 28.08
N MET A 53 4.95 4.25 28.32
CA MET A 53 3.92 3.57 29.11
C MET A 53 3.30 2.37 28.39
N LEU A 54 3.14 2.46 27.06
CA LEU A 54 2.52 1.41 26.24
C LEU A 54 3.49 0.27 25.90
N THR A 55 4.77 0.59 25.67
CA THR A 55 5.80 -0.38 25.23
C THR A 55 6.80 -0.79 26.32
N GLY A 56 6.78 -0.13 27.50
CA GLY A 56 7.76 -0.34 28.56
C GLY A 56 9.10 0.36 28.24
N PRO A 57 10.12 0.28 29.14
CA PRO A 57 11.45 0.77 28.84
C PRO A 57 12.00 -0.01 27.65
N ALA A 58 12.12 0.67 26.51
CA ALA A 58 12.73 0.11 25.33
C ALA A 58 14.24 -0.05 25.60
N ASP A 59 14.63 -1.22 26.10
CA ASP A 59 16.02 -1.66 26.16
C ASP A 59 16.47 -1.98 24.73
N VAL A 60 16.63 -0.92 23.93
CA VAL A 60 17.12 -1.03 22.55
C VAL A 60 18.64 -0.98 22.66
N PRO A 61 19.33 -2.14 22.57
CA PRO A 61 20.79 -2.14 22.60
C PRO A 61 21.32 -1.24 21.50
N SER A 62 22.37 -0.48 21.81
CA SER A 62 22.95 0.46 20.85
C SER A 62 23.27 -0.25 19.53
N PHE A 63 23.16 0.48 18.43
CA PHE A 63 23.42 -0.02 17.08
C PHE A 63 24.78 -0.74 16.99
N ASP A 64 25.79 -0.22 17.68
CA ASP A 64 27.13 -0.84 17.78
C ASP A 64 27.11 -2.18 18.51
N THR A 65 26.30 -2.32 19.56
CA THR A 65 26.15 -3.58 20.30
C THR A 65 25.53 -4.67 19.42
N LEU A 66 24.64 -4.30 18.50
CA LEU A 66 23.98 -5.24 17.59
C LEU A 66 24.83 -5.63 16.38
N ILE A 67 25.70 -4.73 15.90
CA ILE A 67 26.43 -4.90 14.63
C ILE A 67 27.89 -5.30 14.83
N ALA A 68 28.55 -4.87 15.91
CA ALA A 68 29.95 -5.20 16.19
C ALA A 68 30.24 -6.73 16.20
N PRO A 69 29.32 -7.61 16.65
CA PRO A 69 29.55 -9.06 16.57
C PRO A 69 29.34 -9.64 15.16
N ALA A 70 28.55 -8.98 14.30
CA ALA A 70 28.14 -9.48 13.00
C ALA A 70 29.04 -9.00 11.83
N LEU A 71 29.92 -8.03 12.07
CA LEU A 71 30.89 -7.57 11.09
C LEU A 71 32.12 -8.50 11.07
N PRO A 72 32.47 -9.10 9.92
CA PRO A 72 33.74 -9.84 9.79
C PRO A 72 34.90 -8.89 10.11
N ALA A 73 35.87 -9.38 10.88
CA ALA A 73 36.96 -8.59 11.49
C ALA A 73 37.76 -7.71 10.50
N GLY A 74 37.74 -8.02 9.20
CA GLY A 74 38.37 -7.23 8.14
C GLY A 74 37.61 -5.95 7.72
N ARG A 75 36.43 -5.67 8.30
CA ARG A 75 35.62 -4.48 8.00
C ARG A 75 35.41 -3.55 9.20
N ARG A 76 36.22 -3.70 10.26
CA ARG A 76 36.36 -2.69 11.31
C ARG A 76 37.09 -1.50 10.69
N SER A 77 36.34 -0.48 10.32
CA SER A 77 36.87 0.79 9.85
C SER A 77 37.80 1.38 10.90
N THR A 78 39.10 1.28 10.66
CA THR A 78 40.12 2.17 11.24
C THR A 78 40.07 3.48 10.47
N GLN A 79 38.96 4.19 10.59
CA GLN A 79 38.80 5.49 9.95
C GLN A 79 38.11 6.48 10.88
N ALA A 80 38.69 6.62 12.07
CA ALA A 80 38.85 7.96 12.65
C ALA A 80 39.98 8.64 11.85
N GLY A 81 39.65 9.26 10.72
CA GLY A 81 40.65 9.89 9.87
C GLY A 81 40.07 10.45 8.57
N THR A 82 39.79 11.75 8.61
CA THR A 82 39.71 12.69 7.46
C THR A 82 38.88 12.25 6.26
N VAL A 83 37.70 12.86 6.15
CA VAL A 83 36.87 12.93 4.94
C VAL A 83 37.70 13.50 3.79
N ALA A 84 38.16 12.63 2.90
CA ALA A 84 38.65 13.00 1.58
C ALA A 84 37.52 12.71 0.58
N ASP A 85 36.77 13.75 0.28
CA ASP A 85 35.69 13.83 -0.68
C ASP A 85 36.30 13.81 -2.10
N THR A 86 36.43 12.65 -2.76
CA THR A 86 36.80 12.56 -4.20
C THR A 86 36.72 11.17 -4.86
N ALA A 87 36.14 10.14 -4.24
CA ALA A 87 35.94 8.85 -4.93
C ALA A 87 34.58 8.84 -5.68
N PRO A 88 34.53 8.50 -6.99
CA PRO A 88 33.26 8.26 -7.67
C PRO A 88 32.51 7.13 -6.95
N PRO A 89 31.16 7.20 -6.84
CA PRO A 89 30.39 6.18 -6.15
C PRO A 89 30.63 4.82 -6.81
N GLU A 90 31.35 3.95 -6.10
CA GLU A 90 31.65 2.60 -6.54
C GLU A 90 30.32 1.89 -6.82
N ALA A 91 30.13 1.43 -8.06
CA ALA A 91 28.89 0.84 -8.51
C ALA A 91 28.60 -0.43 -7.69
N ILE A 92 27.67 -0.32 -6.74
CA ILE A 92 27.28 -1.45 -5.88
C ILE A 92 26.83 -2.61 -6.78
N PRO A 93 27.49 -3.78 -6.72
CA PRO A 93 27.17 -4.89 -7.60
C PRO A 93 25.72 -5.34 -7.37
N ARG A 94 24.94 -5.40 -8.46
CA ARG A 94 23.55 -5.84 -8.40
C ARG A 94 23.49 -7.28 -7.87
N PRO A 95 22.67 -7.58 -6.86
CA PRO A 95 22.55 -8.94 -6.35
C PRO A 95 22.00 -9.87 -7.44
N GLY A 96 22.54 -11.09 -7.51
CA GLY A 96 22.06 -12.11 -8.45
C GLY A 96 20.60 -12.51 -8.19
N LEU A 97 19.90 -12.96 -9.24
CA LEU A 97 18.46 -13.27 -9.24
C LEU A 97 18.01 -14.17 -8.08
N ARG A 98 18.82 -15.19 -7.74
CA ARG A 98 18.52 -16.11 -6.63
C ARG A 98 18.46 -15.37 -5.29
N ARG A 99 19.44 -14.49 -5.02
CA ARG A 99 19.50 -13.71 -3.79
C ARG A 99 18.34 -12.72 -3.72
N SER A 100 18.05 -12.03 -4.82
CA SER A 100 16.90 -11.12 -4.94
C SER A 100 15.57 -11.84 -4.69
N SER A 101 15.38 -13.04 -5.25
CA SER A 101 14.16 -13.84 -5.02
C SER A 101 14.00 -14.32 -3.57
N ARG A 102 15.12 -14.61 -2.89
CA ARG A 102 15.10 -15.02 -1.47
C ARG A 102 14.73 -13.83 -0.59
N VAL A 103 15.33 -12.67 -0.83
CA VAL A 103 15.01 -11.43 -0.11
C VAL A 103 13.55 -11.03 -0.33
N ALA A 104 13.06 -11.08 -1.58
CA ALA A 104 11.65 -10.81 -1.88
C ALA A 104 10.71 -11.76 -1.13
N ARG A 105 11.02 -13.07 -1.10
CA ARG A 105 10.23 -14.06 -0.35
C ARG A 105 10.24 -13.81 1.15
N GLN A 106 11.39 -13.47 1.73
CA GLN A 106 11.51 -13.12 3.15
C GLN A 106 10.70 -11.87 3.48
N LEU A 107 10.74 -10.86 2.61
CA LEU A 107 9.96 -9.64 2.77
C LEU A 107 8.46 -9.93 2.72
N VAL A 108 7.99 -10.72 1.74
CA VAL A 108 6.59 -11.13 1.62
C VAL A 108 6.13 -11.94 2.83
N ALA A 109 6.94 -12.90 3.30
CA ALA A 109 6.63 -13.68 4.49
C ALA A 109 6.57 -12.83 5.77
N ALA A 110 7.42 -11.81 5.88
CA ALA A 110 7.34 -10.85 6.98
C ALA A 110 6.09 -9.97 6.89
N GLN A 111 5.69 -9.54 5.68
CA GLN A 111 4.46 -8.78 5.49
C GLN A 111 3.21 -9.60 5.81
N TYR A 112 3.19 -10.90 5.53
CA TYR A 112 2.06 -11.77 5.87
C TYR A 112 1.68 -11.70 7.35
N LYS A 113 2.68 -11.72 8.25
CA LYS A 113 2.46 -11.61 9.70
C LYS A 113 1.90 -10.26 10.15
N LEU A 114 2.03 -9.24 9.31
CA LEU A 114 1.58 -7.87 9.56
C LEU A 114 0.23 -7.57 8.92
N VAL A 115 -0.29 -8.45 8.07
CA VAL A 115 -1.62 -8.29 7.49
C VAL A 115 -2.67 -8.42 8.60
N PRO A 116 -3.64 -7.49 8.67
CA PRO A 116 -4.69 -7.58 9.66
C PRO A 116 -5.43 -8.92 9.59
N GLY A 117 -5.47 -9.64 10.72
CA GLY A 117 -6.08 -10.96 10.78
C GLY A 117 -7.57 -10.99 10.40
N TYR A 118 -8.27 -9.86 10.48
CA TYR A 118 -9.68 -9.74 10.10
C TYR A 118 -9.93 -9.81 8.59
N LEU A 119 -8.92 -9.58 7.74
CA LEU A 119 -9.10 -9.63 6.28
C LEU A 119 -9.38 -11.06 5.80
N LEU A 120 -8.81 -12.05 6.47
CA LEU A 120 -8.95 -13.46 6.12
C LEU A 120 -10.38 -14.00 6.36
N PRO A 121 -11.03 -13.80 7.51
CA PRO A 121 -12.43 -14.18 7.69
C PRO A 121 -13.36 -13.33 6.81
N LEU A 122 -13.07 -12.05 6.59
CA LEU A 122 -13.89 -11.19 5.74
C LEU A 122 -13.92 -11.66 4.28
N THR A 123 -12.74 -11.97 3.72
CA THR A 123 -12.61 -12.54 2.36
C THR A 123 -13.26 -13.92 2.28
N ALA A 124 -13.07 -14.78 3.29
CA ALA A 124 -13.70 -16.09 3.34
C ALA A 124 -15.25 -16.00 3.36
N VAL A 125 -15.82 -15.13 4.19
CA VAL A 125 -17.28 -14.91 4.26
C VAL A 125 -17.81 -14.33 2.96
N GLY A 126 -17.11 -13.34 2.38
CA GLY A 126 -17.51 -12.75 1.10
C GLY A 126 -17.48 -13.77 -0.05
N LEU A 127 -16.45 -14.60 -0.13
CA LEU A 127 -16.36 -15.66 -1.14
C LEU A 127 -17.37 -16.77 -0.92
N ALA A 128 -17.64 -17.16 0.33
CA ALA A 128 -18.71 -18.11 0.63
C ALA A 128 -20.07 -17.56 0.17
N LEU A 129 -20.36 -16.28 0.41
CA LEU A 129 -21.56 -15.63 -0.09
C LEU A 129 -21.60 -15.60 -1.63
N ALA A 130 -20.46 -15.34 -2.29
CA ALA A 130 -20.38 -15.38 -3.75
C ALA A 130 -20.70 -16.77 -4.30
N VAL A 131 -20.12 -17.82 -3.73
CA VAL A 131 -20.41 -19.21 -4.10
C VAL A 131 -21.88 -19.55 -3.87
N CYS A 132 -22.45 -19.15 -2.74
CA CYS A 132 -23.89 -19.33 -2.47
C CYS A 132 -24.75 -18.64 -3.54
N LEU A 133 -24.43 -17.39 -3.93
CA LEU A 133 -25.13 -16.69 -5.01
C LEU A 133 -24.97 -17.42 -6.35
N ALA A 134 -23.79 -17.95 -6.65
CA ALA A 134 -23.55 -18.71 -7.87
C ALA A 134 -24.38 -20.00 -7.95
N VAL A 135 -24.68 -20.64 -6.82
CA VAL A 135 -25.43 -21.92 -6.80
C VAL A 135 -26.94 -21.70 -6.66
N VAL A 136 -27.36 -20.71 -5.85
CA VAL A 136 -28.78 -20.52 -5.50
C VAL A 136 -29.53 -19.72 -6.56
N VAL A 137 -28.87 -18.79 -7.26
CA VAL A 137 -29.54 -17.93 -8.25
C VAL A 137 -29.96 -18.77 -9.46
N PRO A 138 -31.28 -18.84 -9.78
CA PRO A 138 -31.78 -19.67 -10.88
C PRO A 138 -31.46 -19.10 -12.26
N ASP A 139 -31.41 -17.77 -12.38
CA ASP A 139 -31.16 -17.10 -13.65
C ASP A 139 -29.64 -17.07 -13.94
N PRO A 140 -29.17 -17.71 -15.02
CA PRO A 140 -27.75 -17.77 -15.35
C PRO A 140 -27.12 -16.39 -15.59
N GLY A 141 -27.90 -15.40 -16.05
CA GLY A 141 -27.40 -14.04 -16.25
C GLY A 141 -27.11 -13.33 -14.93
N TRP A 142 -28.05 -13.39 -13.97
CA TRP A 142 -27.87 -12.79 -12.65
C TRP A 142 -26.80 -13.52 -11.82
N ARG A 143 -26.65 -14.82 -12.03
CA ARG A 143 -25.67 -15.66 -11.35
C ARG A 143 -24.24 -15.19 -11.57
N GLY A 144 -23.84 -15.00 -12.83
CA GLY A 144 -22.51 -14.51 -13.19
C GLY A 144 -22.28 -13.09 -12.68
N ALA A 145 -23.25 -12.21 -12.89
CA ALA A 145 -23.16 -10.81 -12.47
C ALA A 145 -23.05 -10.64 -10.95
N ALA A 146 -23.85 -11.35 -10.16
CA ALA A 146 -23.81 -11.25 -8.71
C ALA A 146 -22.50 -11.81 -8.13
N PHE A 147 -22.04 -12.95 -8.66
CA PHE A 147 -20.75 -13.54 -8.27
C PHE A 147 -19.60 -12.57 -8.59
N GLY A 148 -19.56 -12.08 -9.83
CA GLY A 148 -18.46 -11.23 -10.27
C GLY A 148 -18.44 -9.86 -9.60
N ALA A 149 -19.62 -9.28 -9.34
CA ALA A 149 -19.75 -8.07 -8.54
C ALA A 149 -19.14 -8.23 -7.15
N LEU A 150 -19.46 -9.34 -6.46
CA LEU A 150 -19.00 -9.58 -5.08
C LEU A 150 -17.50 -9.87 -5.03
N VAL A 151 -16.97 -10.68 -5.94
CA VAL A 151 -15.53 -10.94 -6.05
C VAL A 151 -14.76 -9.64 -6.34
N SER A 152 -15.27 -8.82 -7.27
CA SER A 152 -14.65 -7.53 -7.60
C SER A 152 -14.64 -6.57 -6.42
N LEU A 153 -15.71 -6.58 -5.62
CA LEU A 153 -15.78 -5.78 -4.40
C LEU A 153 -14.75 -6.21 -3.35
N LEU A 154 -14.50 -7.52 -3.22
CA LEU A 154 -13.48 -8.06 -2.30
C LEU A 154 -12.07 -7.67 -2.72
N LEU A 155 -11.73 -7.79 -4.01
CA LEU A 155 -10.42 -7.37 -4.52
C LEU A 155 -10.21 -5.85 -4.38
N LEU A 156 -11.25 -5.06 -4.64
CA LEU A 156 -11.24 -3.61 -4.39
C LEU A 156 -10.99 -3.31 -2.90
N ALA A 157 -11.71 -3.99 -2.00
CA ALA A 157 -11.53 -3.84 -0.55
C ALA A 157 -10.12 -4.24 -0.10
N GLY A 158 -9.56 -5.34 -0.63
CA GLY A 158 -8.18 -5.76 -0.38
C GLY A 158 -7.16 -4.72 -0.83
N GLY A 159 -7.31 -4.18 -2.04
CA GLY A 159 -6.46 -3.09 -2.54
C GLY A 159 -6.54 -1.82 -1.69
N LEU A 160 -7.74 -1.43 -1.26
CA LEU A 160 -7.96 -0.30 -0.36
C LEU A 160 -7.39 -0.55 1.05
N ALA A 161 -7.49 -1.78 1.58
CA ALA A 161 -6.92 -2.14 2.87
C ALA A 161 -5.39 -2.01 2.87
N VAL A 162 -4.73 -2.34 1.75
CA VAL A 162 -3.27 -2.15 1.58
C VAL A 162 -2.89 -0.69 1.44
N SER A 163 -3.71 0.10 0.76
CA SER A 163 -3.43 1.51 0.45
C SER A 163 -4.01 2.50 1.47
N GLY A 164 -4.70 1.99 2.50
CA GLY A 164 -5.41 2.76 3.53
C GLY A 164 -4.57 3.84 4.23
N PRO A 165 -5.23 4.77 4.94
CA PRO A 165 -4.56 5.88 5.60
C PRO A 165 -3.36 5.39 6.39
N ARG A 166 -2.18 5.93 6.05
CA ARG A 166 -0.87 5.56 6.61
C ARG A 166 -0.69 6.08 8.04
N THR A 167 -1.70 5.91 8.90
CA THR A 167 -1.57 6.09 10.35
C THR A 167 -0.87 4.88 10.96
N ASP A 168 0.12 4.33 10.26
CA ASP A 168 0.98 3.28 10.80
C ASP A 168 2.21 4.01 11.36
N PRO A 169 2.37 4.15 12.69
CA PRO A 169 3.55 4.77 13.32
C PRO A 169 4.87 4.11 12.89
N ARG A 170 4.79 2.95 12.22
CA ARG A 170 5.89 2.23 11.57
C ARG A 170 6.52 2.93 10.37
N TRP A 171 5.95 4.03 9.85
CA TRP A 171 6.61 4.78 8.77
C TRP A 171 7.96 5.34 9.19
N GLU A 172 8.10 5.73 10.46
CA GLU A 172 9.37 6.18 11.05
C GLU A 172 10.40 5.03 11.10
N LEU A 173 9.96 3.83 11.49
CA LEU A 173 10.78 2.61 11.47
C LEU A 173 11.19 2.19 10.05
N LEU A 174 10.33 2.41 9.05
CA LEU A 174 10.64 2.15 7.65
C LEU A 174 11.73 3.08 7.10
N MET A 175 11.94 4.26 7.70
CA MET A 175 13.04 5.16 7.33
C MET A 175 14.40 4.66 7.83
N VAL A 176 14.40 3.81 8.87
CA VAL A 176 15.63 3.20 9.43
C VAL A 176 15.95 1.85 8.78
N LEU A 177 14.96 1.18 8.19
CA LEU A 177 15.14 -0.12 7.57
C LEU A 177 15.91 -0.04 6.24
N PRO A 178 16.77 -1.01 5.92
CA PRO A 178 17.52 -1.05 4.66
C PRO A 178 16.64 -1.33 3.43
N VAL A 179 15.34 -1.55 3.61
CA VAL A 179 14.37 -1.87 2.55
C VAL A 179 13.59 -0.62 2.18
N THR A 180 13.48 -0.30 0.88
CA THR A 180 12.76 0.90 0.42
C THR A 180 11.26 0.79 0.71
N PRO A 181 10.57 1.89 1.03
CA PRO A 181 9.12 1.89 1.24
C PRO A 181 8.34 1.35 0.03
N ARG A 182 8.84 1.59 -1.20
CA ARG A 182 8.28 1.04 -2.43
C ARG A 182 8.28 -0.48 -2.45
N ALA A 183 9.38 -1.11 -2.03
CA ALA A 183 9.50 -2.56 -1.99
C ALA A 183 8.56 -3.18 -0.95
N VAL A 184 8.40 -2.55 0.21
CA VAL A 184 7.46 -2.97 1.26
C VAL A 184 6.02 -2.87 0.77
N PHE A 185 5.66 -1.73 0.18
CA PHE A 185 4.34 -1.52 -0.40
C PHE A 185 4.02 -2.54 -1.50
N LEU A 186 4.94 -2.73 -2.45
CA LEU A 186 4.79 -3.71 -3.52
C LEU A 186 4.64 -5.13 -2.97
N ALA A 187 5.46 -5.53 -1.99
CA ALA A 187 5.37 -6.85 -1.37
C ALA A 187 4.02 -7.09 -0.70
N ARG A 188 3.50 -6.10 0.03
CA ARG A 188 2.18 -6.18 0.66
C ARG A 188 1.05 -6.24 -0.37
N LEU A 189 1.11 -5.39 -1.40
CA LEU A 189 0.12 -5.34 -2.46
C LEU A 189 0.06 -6.65 -3.24
N VAL A 190 1.21 -7.18 -3.65
CA VAL A 190 1.30 -8.47 -4.35
C VAL A 190 0.78 -9.60 -3.46
N LEU A 191 1.12 -9.60 -2.18
CA LEU A 191 0.63 -10.62 -1.25
C LEU A 191 -0.90 -10.62 -1.15
N VAL A 192 -1.52 -9.46 -0.89
CA VAL A 192 -2.97 -9.37 -0.73
C VAL A 192 -3.68 -9.71 -2.04
N LEU A 193 -3.26 -9.12 -3.16
CA LEU A 193 -3.87 -9.42 -4.46
C LEU A 193 -3.69 -10.88 -4.87
N ALA A 194 -2.54 -11.50 -4.59
CA ALA A 194 -2.33 -12.92 -4.88
C ALA A 194 -3.23 -13.81 -4.02
N VAL A 195 -3.37 -13.53 -2.73
CA VAL A 195 -4.27 -14.26 -1.84
C VAL A 195 -5.72 -14.12 -2.34
N ASP A 196 -6.19 -12.90 -2.59
CA ASP A 196 -7.54 -12.62 -3.05
C ASP A 196 -7.84 -13.31 -4.40
N LEU A 197 -6.90 -13.23 -5.36
CA LEU A 197 -7.02 -13.90 -6.67
C LEU A 197 -7.07 -15.42 -6.52
N THR A 198 -6.19 -16.02 -5.71
CA THR A 198 -6.21 -17.47 -5.49
C THR A 198 -7.49 -17.93 -4.83
N ALA A 199 -7.99 -17.16 -3.85
CA ALA A 199 -9.24 -17.46 -3.17
C ALA A 199 -10.45 -17.31 -4.11
N ALA A 200 -10.47 -16.29 -4.98
CA ALA A 200 -11.51 -16.12 -6.01
C ALA A 200 -11.51 -17.26 -7.05
N LEU A 201 -10.32 -17.73 -7.46
CA LEU A 201 -10.20 -18.88 -8.35
C LEU A 201 -10.68 -20.18 -7.68
N LEU A 202 -10.33 -20.39 -6.40
CA LEU A 202 -10.85 -21.52 -5.62
C LEU A 202 -12.36 -21.46 -5.46
N ALA A 203 -12.93 -20.27 -5.19
CA ALA A 203 -14.36 -20.05 -5.12
C ALA A 203 -15.06 -20.34 -6.46
N THR A 204 -14.46 -19.92 -7.57
CA THR A 204 -14.96 -20.23 -8.93
C THR A 204 -14.97 -21.74 -9.19
N GLY A 205 -13.89 -22.43 -8.83
CA GLY A 205 -13.79 -23.88 -8.93
C GLY A 205 -14.81 -24.60 -8.03
N LEU A 206 -15.01 -24.12 -6.80
CA LEU A 206 -15.99 -24.67 -5.88
C LEU A 206 -17.42 -24.50 -6.39
N ALA A 207 -17.76 -23.33 -6.97
CA ALA A 207 -19.07 -23.10 -7.58
C ALA A 207 -19.33 -24.07 -8.74
N ALA A 208 -18.34 -24.28 -9.62
CA ALA A 208 -18.44 -25.23 -10.73
C ALA A 208 -18.54 -26.70 -10.27
N LEU A 209 -17.95 -27.05 -9.12
CA LEU A 209 -18.08 -28.38 -8.52
C LEU A 209 -19.46 -28.62 -7.90
N LEU A 210 -20.06 -27.58 -7.33
CA LEU A 210 -21.38 -27.67 -6.67
C LEU A 210 -22.54 -27.65 -7.67
N ASP A 211 -22.41 -26.93 -8.78
CA ASP A 211 -23.40 -26.89 -9.86
C ASP A 211 -22.71 -27.03 -11.23
N HIS A 212 -22.93 -28.16 -11.89
CA HIS A 212 -22.30 -28.48 -13.17
C HIS A 212 -22.82 -27.63 -14.34
N SER A 213 -23.91 -26.88 -14.13
CA SER A 213 -24.41 -25.92 -15.12
C SER A 213 -23.57 -24.62 -15.16
N VAL A 214 -22.65 -24.45 -14.22
CA VAL A 214 -21.81 -23.26 -14.09
C VAL A 214 -20.53 -23.40 -14.91
N ASP A 215 -20.37 -22.54 -15.93
CA ASP A 215 -19.12 -22.44 -16.66
C ASP A 215 -18.08 -21.59 -15.90
N SER A 216 -17.02 -22.26 -15.46
CA SER A 216 -15.90 -21.63 -14.75
C SER A 216 -15.19 -20.53 -15.55
N LEU A 217 -15.10 -20.66 -16.88
CA LEU A 217 -14.42 -19.66 -17.71
C LEU A 217 -15.25 -18.39 -17.80
N VAL A 218 -16.57 -18.53 -17.92
CA VAL A 218 -17.51 -17.40 -17.93
C VAL A 218 -17.43 -16.63 -16.62
N LEU A 219 -17.43 -17.33 -15.48
CA LEU A 219 -17.23 -16.71 -14.17
C LEU A 219 -15.92 -15.94 -14.10
N ILE A 220 -14.79 -16.57 -14.46
CA ILE A 220 -13.47 -15.93 -14.44
C ILE A 220 -13.47 -14.67 -15.30
N SER A 221 -14.00 -14.74 -16.51
CA SER A 221 -14.05 -13.57 -17.40
C SER A 221 -14.92 -12.44 -16.85
N GLY A 222 -16.01 -12.76 -16.14
CA GLY A 222 -16.92 -11.77 -15.58
C GLY A 222 -16.34 -10.96 -14.42
N TRP A 223 -15.44 -11.53 -13.63
CA TRP A 223 -14.87 -10.83 -12.47
C TRP A 223 -13.45 -10.32 -12.67
N LEU A 224 -12.60 -11.02 -13.43
CA LEU A 224 -11.16 -10.74 -13.48
C LEU A 224 -10.84 -9.30 -13.92
N GLY A 225 -11.41 -8.87 -15.06
CA GLY A 225 -11.20 -7.53 -15.60
C GLY A 225 -11.71 -6.43 -14.67
N PRO A 226 -13.00 -6.44 -14.30
CA PRO A 226 -13.59 -5.51 -13.33
C PRO A 226 -12.86 -5.42 -12.01
N SER A 227 -12.44 -6.57 -11.46
CA SER A 227 -11.74 -6.62 -10.17
C SER A 227 -10.38 -5.94 -10.23
N LEU A 228 -9.57 -6.30 -11.23
CA LEU A 228 -8.23 -5.74 -11.39
C LEU A 228 -8.28 -4.25 -11.69
N LEU A 229 -9.21 -3.80 -12.55
CA LEU A 229 -9.30 -2.40 -12.94
C LEU A 229 -9.76 -1.54 -11.75
N SER A 230 -10.85 -1.92 -11.08
CA SER A 230 -11.37 -1.19 -9.92
C SER A 230 -10.33 -1.11 -8.79
N ALA A 231 -9.67 -2.21 -8.44
CA ALA A 231 -8.63 -2.23 -7.42
C ALA A 231 -7.41 -1.36 -7.81
N SER A 232 -6.96 -1.44 -9.07
CA SER A 232 -5.80 -0.66 -9.54
C SER A 232 -6.04 0.85 -9.56
N VAL A 233 -7.23 1.29 -10.02
CA VAL A 233 -7.64 2.70 -10.00
C VAL A 233 -7.74 3.21 -8.56
N ALA A 234 -8.34 2.41 -7.68
CA ALA A 234 -8.47 2.75 -6.27
C ALA A 234 -7.11 2.93 -5.60
N VAL A 235 -6.20 1.96 -5.78
CA VAL A 235 -4.85 1.99 -5.21
C VAL A 235 -4.05 3.19 -5.74
N LEU A 236 -4.10 3.45 -7.06
CA LEU A 236 -3.39 4.57 -7.67
C LEU A 236 -3.84 5.91 -7.09
N LEU A 237 -5.15 6.17 -7.06
CA LEU A 237 -5.69 7.46 -6.63
C LEU A 237 -5.57 7.67 -5.12
N THR A 238 -5.65 6.58 -4.34
CA THR A 238 -5.33 6.61 -2.91
C THR A 238 -3.90 7.07 -2.66
N ILE A 239 -2.93 6.54 -3.42
CA ILE A 239 -1.51 6.93 -3.27
C ILE A 239 -1.24 8.32 -3.84
N TRP A 240 -1.85 8.65 -4.98
CA TRP A 240 -1.59 9.91 -5.69
C TRP A 240 -2.16 11.12 -4.98
N ARG A 241 -3.36 11.00 -4.39
CA ARG A 241 -4.08 12.15 -3.84
C ARG A 241 -4.63 11.93 -2.44
N ALA A 242 -5.57 11.00 -2.29
CA ALA A 242 -6.30 10.81 -1.03
C ALA A 242 -7.06 9.48 -1.02
N TYR A 243 -7.20 8.88 0.16
CA TYR A 243 -7.94 7.63 0.36
C TYR A 243 -9.39 7.70 -0.11
N TRP A 244 -10.11 8.77 0.21
CA TRP A 244 -11.51 8.94 -0.20
C TRP A 244 -11.66 9.03 -1.72
N LEU A 245 -10.68 9.59 -2.42
CA LEU A 245 -10.72 9.72 -3.88
C LEU A 245 -10.51 8.35 -4.53
N GLY A 246 -9.56 7.57 -4.01
CA GLY A 246 -9.35 6.20 -4.46
C GLY A 246 -10.54 5.29 -4.19
N SER A 247 -11.15 5.37 -3.00
CA SER A 247 -12.34 4.57 -2.71
C SER A 247 -13.52 4.94 -3.61
N LEU A 248 -13.76 6.23 -3.85
CA LEU A 248 -14.85 6.69 -4.70
C LEU A 248 -14.62 6.30 -6.17
N ALA A 249 -13.42 6.50 -6.70
CA ALA A 249 -13.10 6.15 -8.07
C ALA A 249 -13.13 4.62 -8.30
N GLY A 250 -12.59 3.84 -7.36
CA GLY A 250 -12.69 2.38 -7.39
C GLY A 250 -14.13 1.89 -7.36
N ALA A 251 -14.97 2.48 -6.49
CA ALA A 251 -16.38 2.18 -6.39
C ALA A 251 -17.15 2.57 -7.67
N LEU A 252 -16.81 3.69 -8.32
CA LEU A 252 -17.40 4.08 -9.60
C LEU A 252 -17.04 3.11 -10.73
N VAL A 253 -15.77 2.68 -10.80
CA VAL A 253 -15.33 1.68 -11.78
C VAL A 253 -16.02 0.35 -11.54
N TRP A 254 -16.05 -0.11 -10.28
CA TRP A 254 -16.79 -1.31 -9.88
C TRP A 254 -18.27 -1.21 -10.25
N PHE A 255 -18.93 -0.10 -9.88
CA PHE A 255 -20.35 0.11 -10.18
C PHE A 255 -20.62 0.11 -11.68
N SER A 256 -19.74 0.73 -12.48
CA SER A 256 -19.87 0.74 -13.94
C SER A 256 -19.82 -0.68 -14.53
N ALA A 257 -18.96 -1.55 -13.99
CA ALA A 257 -18.87 -2.95 -14.41
C ALA A 257 -20.08 -3.78 -13.99
N VAL A 258 -20.57 -3.61 -12.75
CA VAL A 258 -21.80 -4.27 -12.28
C VAL A 258 -22.97 -3.89 -13.16
N VAL A 259 -23.09 -2.60 -13.47
CA VAL A 259 -24.18 -2.06 -14.28
C VAL A 259 -24.14 -2.57 -15.73
N THR A 260 -22.97 -2.82 -16.30
CA THR A 260 -22.83 -3.39 -17.65
C THR A 260 -23.14 -4.88 -17.70
N ASP A 261 -22.93 -5.60 -16.60
CA ASP A 261 -23.14 -7.05 -16.51
C ASP A 261 -24.59 -7.45 -16.13
N LEU A 262 -25.47 -6.47 -15.89
CA LEU A 262 -26.87 -6.73 -15.53
C LEU A 262 -27.65 -7.32 -16.72
N PRO A 263 -28.30 -8.49 -16.57
CA PRO A 263 -28.95 -9.20 -17.68
C PRO A 263 -30.19 -8.48 -18.24
N ALA A 264 -30.80 -7.57 -17.48
CA ALA A 264 -31.96 -6.79 -17.92
C ALA A 264 -31.60 -5.58 -18.79
N ARG A 265 -30.31 -5.33 -19.05
CA ARG A 265 -29.85 -4.14 -19.75
C ARG A 265 -29.61 -4.43 -21.24
N ARG A 266 -30.52 -3.92 -22.07
CA ARG A 266 -30.17 -3.44 -23.42
C ARG A 266 -29.51 -2.08 -23.23
N VAL A 267 -28.22 -2.05 -22.87
CA VAL A 267 -27.47 -0.80 -23.02
C VAL A 267 -27.57 -0.44 -24.51
N PRO A 268 -28.00 0.79 -24.87
CA PRO A 268 -28.07 1.16 -26.28
C PRO A 268 -26.70 0.95 -26.93
N ASP A 269 -26.65 0.32 -28.11
CA ASP A 269 -25.42 0.13 -28.92
C ASP A 269 -24.78 1.45 -29.39
N VAL A 270 -25.23 2.59 -28.85
CA VAL A 270 -24.83 3.94 -29.22
C VAL A 270 -24.40 4.75 -27.99
N GLY A 271 -23.29 5.47 -28.12
CA GLY A 271 -22.79 6.38 -27.09
C GLY A 271 -21.94 5.71 -26.00
N VAL A 272 -22.09 6.17 -24.75
CA VAL A 272 -21.27 5.74 -23.60
C VAL A 272 -21.40 4.24 -23.31
N GLY A 273 -22.55 3.66 -23.66
CA GLY A 273 -22.82 2.24 -23.52
C GLY A 273 -21.89 1.34 -24.32
N ALA A 274 -21.72 1.64 -25.61
CA ALA A 274 -20.83 0.90 -26.49
C ALA A 274 -19.35 1.01 -26.07
N ILE A 275 -18.95 2.15 -25.50
CA ILE A 275 -17.59 2.33 -24.96
C ILE A 275 -17.38 1.44 -23.73
N LEU A 276 -18.34 1.45 -22.80
CA LEU A 276 -18.27 0.60 -21.61
C LEU A 276 -18.26 -0.89 -21.99
N ASP A 277 -19.12 -1.29 -22.92
CA ASP A 277 -19.17 -2.68 -23.39
C ASP A 277 -17.86 -3.08 -24.10
N ALA A 278 -17.28 -2.21 -24.92
CA ALA A 278 -15.97 -2.44 -25.52
C ALA A 278 -14.82 -2.54 -24.48
N VAL A 279 -14.90 -1.76 -23.39
CA VAL A 279 -13.90 -1.80 -22.30
C VAL A 279 -14.01 -3.08 -21.48
N TRP A 280 -15.22 -3.56 -21.22
CA TRP A 280 -15.47 -4.71 -20.34
C TRP A 280 -15.52 -6.06 -21.06
N SER A 281 -15.89 -6.10 -22.34
CA SER A 281 -15.96 -7.34 -23.13
C SER A 281 -14.59 -7.97 -23.42
N GLY A 282 -13.52 -7.18 -23.44
CA GLY A 282 -12.15 -7.67 -23.66
C GLY A 282 -11.42 -7.94 -22.35
N SER A 283 -11.16 -9.21 -22.00
CA SER A 283 -10.41 -9.55 -20.76
C SER A 283 -8.97 -9.02 -20.71
N THR A 284 -8.36 -8.78 -21.88
CA THR A 284 -6.94 -8.40 -21.99
C THR A 284 -6.71 -6.91 -21.72
N PHE A 285 -7.62 -6.04 -22.14
CA PHE A 285 -7.43 -4.59 -22.03
C PHE A 285 -7.44 -4.10 -20.57
N PRO A 286 -8.45 -4.43 -19.73
CA PRO A 286 -8.45 -4.10 -18.32
C PRO A 286 -7.22 -4.66 -17.61
N ALA A 287 -6.81 -5.90 -17.91
CA ALA A 287 -5.65 -6.51 -17.29
C ALA A 287 -4.34 -5.73 -17.58
N VAL A 288 -4.10 -5.34 -18.83
CA VAL A 288 -2.91 -4.55 -19.20
C VAL A 288 -2.95 -3.17 -18.54
N VAL A 289 -4.10 -2.49 -18.58
CA VAL A 289 -4.26 -1.17 -17.94
C VAL A 289 -4.05 -1.28 -16.43
N SER A 290 -4.60 -2.29 -15.77
CA SER A 290 -4.39 -2.53 -14.34
C SER A 290 -2.92 -2.70 -13.97
N VAL A 291 -2.16 -3.48 -14.74
CA VAL A 291 -0.71 -3.65 -14.50
C VAL A 291 0.02 -2.32 -14.62
N LEU A 292 -0.31 -1.50 -15.62
CA LEU A 292 0.28 -0.17 -15.80
C LEU A 292 -0.08 0.77 -14.64
N LEU A 293 -1.34 0.78 -14.20
CA LEU A 293 -1.80 1.60 -13.08
C LEU A 293 -1.14 1.19 -11.76
N LEU A 294 -1.00 -0.11 -11.50
CA LEU A 294 -0.31 -0.63 -10.31
C LEU A 294 1.19 -0.29 -10.36
N ALA A 295 1.84 -0.41 -11.52
CA ALA A 295 3.23 0.00 -11.69
C ALA A 295 3.43 1.49 -11.44
N LEU A 296 2.51 2.33 -11.92
CA LEU A 296 2.50 3.76 -11.66
C LEU A 296 2.28 4.06 -10.18
N ALA A 297 1.33 3.37 -9.53
CA ALA A 297 1.05 3.51 -8.10
C ALA A 297 2.29 3.23 -7.25
N VAL A 298 3.04 2.16 -7.57
CA VAL A 298 4.30 1.82 -6.89
C VAL A 298 5.36 2.90 -7.09
N ARG A 299 5.45 3.51 -8.27
CA ARG A 299 6.39 4.62 -8.54
C ARG A 299 6.05 5.89 -7.77
N LEU A 300 4.76 6.17 -7.59
CA LEU A 300 4.27 7.33 -6.85
C LEU A 300 4.43 7.20 -5.33
N VAL A 301 4.74 6.02 -4.80
CA VAL A 301 5.06 5.86 -3.37
C VAL A 301 6.27 6.74 -3.03
N PRO A 302 6.13 7.67 -2.06
CA PRO A 302 7.23 8.55 -1.66
C PRO A 302 8.43 7.76 -1.18
N GLU A 303 9.61 8.13 -1.66
CA GLU A 303 10.87 7.69 -1.08
C GLU A 303 11.43 8.83 -0.23
N PRO A 304 11.79 8.59 1.04
CA PRO A 304 12.53 9.58 1.80
C PRO A 304 13.84 9.84 1.08
N ARG A 305 14.18 11.12 0.89
CA ARG A 305 15.51 11.50 0.44
C ARG A 305 16.47 10.99 1.51
N ARG A 306 17.25 9.96 1.19
CA ARG A 306 18.33 9.52 2.08
C ARG A 306 19.30 10.69 2.17
N ILE A 307 19.31 11.35 3.31
CA ILE A 307 20.35 12.32 3.63
C ILE A 307 21.63 11.50 3.72
N SER A 308 22.51 11.63 2.72
CA SER A 308 23.87 11.12 2.83
C SER A 308 24.55 11.94 3.92
N ILE A 309 24.74 11.32 5.08
CA ILE A 309 25.65 11.80 6.13
C ILE A 309 27.07 11.38 5.74
#